data_AF-A0A6P1TCX1-F1
#
_entry.id   AF-A0A6P1TCX1-F1
#
_cell.length_a   1.000
_cell.length_b   1.000
_cell.length_c   1.000
_cell.angle_alpha   90.00
_cell.angle_beta   90.00
_cell.angle_gamma   90.00
#
_symmetry.space_group_name_H-M   'P 1'
#
loop_
_entity.id
_entity.type
_entity.pdbx_description
1 polymer ?
#
loop_
_entity_poly.entity_id
_entity_poly.type
_entity_poly.pdbx_seq_one_letter_code
_entity_poly.pdbx_strand_id
1 'polypeptide(L)'
;MSEPKTADAESKPDMAMPEQQDAQSLWVMQPRGNRQCEGGGKSLEASGAELAQNGIKVQESRCGVRTDRMYPSVCGGATGDLLMHRIPASFLDAALELGFDPAKMGQYKFVECPQIQPSAPRDY
;
A
#
# COMPACT_ATOMS: atom_id res chain seq x y z
N MET A 1 30.39 42.33 39.11
CA MET A 1 30.11 42.31 37.65
C MET A 1 31.38 41.86 36.95
N SER A 2 31.24 40.97 35.97
CA SER A 2 32.27 40.48 35.03
C SER A 2 33.03 39.22 35.45
N GLU A 3 32.38 38.07 35.26
CA GLU A 3 33.06 36.85 34.83
C GLU A 3 33.30 36.93 33.31
N PRO A 4 34.44 36.43 32.83
CA PRO A 4 34.42 35.76 31.54
C PRO A 4 35.19 34.44 31.52
N LYS A 5 34.68 33.54 30.67
CA LYS A 5 35.42 32.72 29.69
C LYS A 5 35.41 31.19 29.89
N THR A 6 34.42 30.58 29.23
CA THR A 6 34.55 29.54 28.17
C THR A 6 35.15 28.17 28.53
N ALA A 7 34.35 27.11 28.33
CA ALA A 7 34.68 25.98 27.45
C ALA A 7 33.51 24.96 27.40
N ASP A 8 32.62 25.09 26.41
CA ASP A 8 31.80 23.99 25.93
C ASP A 8 32.43 23.48 24.62
N ALA A 9 33.01 22.29 24.72
CA ALA A 9 33.39 21.39 23.62
C ALA A 9 32.55 20.12 23.90
N GLU A 10 31.80 19.49 23.01
CA GLU A 10 31.94 19.23 21.58
C GLU A 10 30.52 18.98 21.04
N SER A 11 30.06 19.81 20.10
CA SER A 11 28.92 19.43 19.25
C SER A 11 29.48 18.68 18.05
N LYS A 12 29.40 17.35 18.09
CA LYS A 12 29.47 16.51 16.89
C LYS A 12 28.21 16.77 16.05
N PRO A 13 28.29 17.21 14.79
CA PRO A 13 27.16 17.13 13.89
C PRO A 13 27.21 15.74 13.22
N ASP A 14 26.57 14.74 13.84
CA ASP A 14 26.29 13.48 13.17
C ASP A 14 24.88 13.54 12.57
N MET A 15 24.85 13.53 11.23
CA MET A 15 23.75 13.14 10.36
C MET A 15 22.35 13.68 10.68
N ALA A 16 22.14 14.96 10.36
CA ALA A 16 20.85 15.38 9.82
C ALA A 16 20.98 15.44 8.29
N MET A 17 20.82 14.29 7.62
CA MET A 17 20.26 14.34 6.27
C MET A 17 18.76 14.55 6.47
N PRO A 18 18.16 15.67 6.05
CA PRO A 18 16.75 15.62 5.79
C PRO A 18 16.58 14.60 4.66
N GLU A 19 16.08 13.41 4.95
CA GLU A 19 15.47 12.53 3.94
C GLU A 19 14.17 13.20 3.45
N GLN A 20 14.33 14.37 2.84
CA GLN A 20 13.33 15.08 2.09
C GLN A 20 13.55 14.72 0.62
N GLN A 21 13.28 13.46 0.32
CA GLN A 21 12.90 13.09 -1.03
C GLN A 21 11.49 12.55 -0.95
N ASP A 22 10.54 13.49 -0.91
CA ASP A 22 9.23 13.32 -1.53
C ASP A 22 9.46 13.13 -3.05
N ALA A 23 10.11 12.02 -3.40
CA ALA A 23 10.03 11.48 -4.74
C ALA A 23 8.56 11.14 -4.90
N GLN A 24 7.83 12.02 -5.59
CA GLN A 24 6.39 12.00 -5.79
C GLN A 24 5.89 10.56 -5.79
N SER A 25 5.28 10.14 -4.68
CA SER A 25 4.86 8.76 -4.51
C SER A 25 3.37 8.69 -4.79
N LEU A 26 2.95 7.69 -5.55
CA LEU A 26 1.57 7.51 -5.95
C LEU A 26 1.05 6.16 -5.49
N TRP A 27 -0.27 6.08 -5.38
CA TRP A 27 -0.95 4.83 -5.13
C TRP A 27 -1.23 4.15 -6.46
N VAL A 28 -0.90 2.87 -6.55
CA VAL A 28 -1.39 1.97 -7.57
C VAL A 28 -2.37 0.98 -6.96
N MET A 29 -3.30 0.47 -7.75
CA MET A 29 -4.34 -0.45 -7.34
C MET A 29 -4.47 -1.59 -8.34
N GLN A 30 -4.79 -2.77 -7.85
CA GLN A 30 -5.24 -3.88 -8.69
C GLN A 30 -6.44 -4.58 -8.05
N PRO A 31 -7.32 -5.22 -8.83
CA PRO A 31 -8.38 -6.05 -8.27
C PRO A 31 -7.77 -7.22 -7.48
N ARG A 32 -8.32 -7.50 -6.30
CA ARG A 32 -7.95 -8.68 -5.51
C ARG A 32 -8.26 -9.99 -6.25
N GLY A 33 -9.28 -9.99 -7.11
CA GLY A 33 -9.70 -11.15 -7.90
C GLY A 33 -10.51 -12.19 -7.13
N ASN A 34 -10.96 -11.87 -5.91
CA ASN A 34 -11.88 -12.70 -5.15
C ASN A 34 -13.31 -12.63 -5.71
N ARG A 35 -14.07 -13.70 -5.46
CA ARG A 35 -15.45 -13.84 -5.89
C ARG A 35 -16.41 -13.74 -4.72
N GLN A 36 -17.58 -13.18 -4.97
CA GLN A 36 -18.66 -13.09 -3.99
C GLN A 36 -19.09 -14.51 -3.57
N CYS A 37 -19.33 -14.70 -2.27
CA CYS A 37 -19.63 -15.97 -1.59
C CYS A 37 -18.47 -16.98 -1.54
N GLU A 38 -17.61 -17.04 -2.55
CA GLU A 38 -16.51 -18.02 -2.63
C GLU A 38 -15.21 -17.52 -1.98
N GLY A 39 -14.99 -16.20 -1.96
CA GLY A 39 -13.74 -15.60 -1.49
C GLY A 39 -12.58 -15.79 -2.48
N GLY A 40 -11.40 -16.13 -1.95
CA GLY A 40 -10.18 -16.31 -2.73
C GLY A 40 -9.45 -15.01 -3.06
N GLY A 41 -8.82 -14.96 -4.24
CA GLY A 41 -8.03 -13.83 -4.71
C GLY A 41 -6.61 -13.76 -4.14
N LYS A 42 -5.89 -12.71 -4.52
CA LYS A 42 -4.51 -12.45 -4.08
C LYS A 42 -4.49 -11.72 -2.73
N SER A 43 -3.61 -12.11 -1.82
CA SER A 43 -3.39 -11.39 -0.56
C SER A 43 -2.66 -10.06 -0.79
N LEU A 44 -2.80 -9.12 0.14
CA LEU A 44 -2.06 -7.85 0.08
C LEU A 44 -0.55 -8.08 0.08
N GLU A 45 -0.06 -9.00 0.93
CA GLU A 45 1.37 -9.33 0.99
C GLU A 45 1.86 -9.97 -0.31
N ALA A 46 1.09 -10.90 -0.90
CA ALA A 46 1.45 -11.55 -2.17
C ALA A 46 1.51 -10.53 -3.33
N SER A 47 0.58 -9.58 -3.35
CA SER A 47 0.57 -8.46 -4.31
C SER A 47 1.76 -7.51 -4.13
N GLY A 48 2.08 -7.14 -2.88
CA GLY A 48 3.25 -6.32 -2.59
C GLY A 48 4.57 -7.05 -2.92
N ALA A 49 4.64 -8.35 -2.67
CA ALA A 49 5.80 -9.17 -2.99
C ALA A 49 6.01 -9.31 -4.50
N GLU A 50 4.94 -9.38 -5.30
CA GLU A 50 5.02 -9.38 -6.75
C GLU A 50 5.64 -8.09 -7.29
N LEU A 51 5.22 -6.93 -6.78
CA LEU A 51 5.86 -5.64 -7.10
C LEU A 51 7.34 -5.65 -6.72
N ALA A 52 7.67 -6.08 -5.50
CA ALA A 52 9.05 -6.11 -5.01
C ALA A 52 9.95 -7.06 -5.82
N GLN A 53 9.46 -8.24 -6.20
CA GLN A 53 10.19 -9.21 -7.03
C GLN A 53 10.50 -8.68 -8.43
N ASN A 54 9.70 -7.74 -8.94
CA ASN A 54 9.93 -7.05 -10.20
C ASN A 54 10.72 -5.73 -10.03
N GLY A 55 11.37 -5.54 -8.87
CA GLY A 55 12.22 -4.39 -8.61
C GLY A 55 11.48 -3.10 -8.23
N ILE A 56 10.16 -3.17 -8.01
CA ILE A 56 9.35 -2.01 -7.61
C ILE A 56 9.40 -1.86 -6.10
N LYS A 57 9.91 -0.71 -5.62
CA LYS A 57 9.95 -0.41 -4.19
C LYS A 57 8.57 -0.04 -3.67
N VAL A 58 7.96 -0.92 -2.89
CA VAL A 58 6.70 -0.65 -2.18
C VAL A 58 6.98 0.05 -0.85
N GLN A 59 6.37 1.22 -0.66
CA GLN A 59 6.51 2.02 0.56
C GLN A 59 5.42 1.72 1.58
N GLU A 60 4.19 1.54 1.12
CA GLU A 60 3.03 1.23 1.96
C GLU A 60 2.07 0.33 1.17
N SER A 61 1.33 -0.54 1.87
CA SER A 61 0.28 -1.36 1.26
C SER A 61 -1.00 -1.29 2.08
N ARG A 62 -2.15 -1.19 1.42
CA ARG A 62 -3.47 -1.16 2.07
C ARG A 62 -4.52 -1.86 1.22
N CYS A 63 -5.60 -2.30 1.85
CA CYS A 63 -6.77 -2.74 1.12
C CYS A 63 -7.69 -1.57 0.82
N GLY A 64 -8.40 -1.68 -0.28
CA GLY A 64 -9.44 -0.74 -0.66
C GLY A 64 -10.63 -1.44 -1.25
N VAL A 65 -11.70 -0.69 -1.47
CA VAL A 65 -12.86 -1.11 -2.25
C VAL A 65 -13.11 -0.08 -3.34
N ARG A 66 -13.48 -0.52 -4.55
CA ARG A 66 -13.86 0.41 -5.63
C ARG A 66 -15.20 1.08 -5.33
N THR A 67 -15.28 2.37 -5.63
CA THR A 67 -16.47 3.20 -5.36
C THR A 67 -17.09 3.81 -6.61
N ASP A 68 -16.41 3.78 -7.75
CA ASP A 68 -16.90 4.33 -9.03
C ASP A 68 -17.62 3.29 -9.91
N ARG A 69 -17.69 2.02 -9.49
CA ARG A 69 -18.46 0.97 -10.17
C ARG A 69 -19.32 0.23 -9.16
N MET A 70 -20.58 -0.04 -9.52
CA MET A 70 -21.46 -0.92 -8.76
C MET A 70 -21.15 -2.38 -9.09
N TYR A 71 -21.12 -3.23 -8.05
CA TYR A 71 -20.97 -4.68 -8.18
C TYR A 71 -22.28 -5.33 -7.71
N PRO A 72 -23.04 -5.99 -8.60
CA PRO A 72 -24.27 -6.67 -8.21
C PRO A 72 -23.95 -7.84 -7.29
N SER A 73 -24.73 -8.00 -6.22
CA SER A 73 -24.55 -9.07 -5.24
C SER A 73 -25.05 -10.40 -5.79
N VAL A 74 -24.16 -11.14 -6.46
CA VAL A 74 -24.42 -12.46 -7.04
C VAL A 74 -23.27 -13.41 -6.71
N CYS A 75 -23.59 -14.64 -6.34
CA CYS A 75 -22.58 -15.67 -6.07
C CYS A 75 -21.70 -15.87 -7.32
N GLY A 76 -20.38 -15.86 -7.13
CA GLY A 76 -19.40 -15.97 -8.22
C GLY A 76 -19.09 -14.67 -8.97
N GLY A 77 -19.79 -13.57 -8.66
CA GLY A 77 -19.48 -12.25 -9.20
C GLY A 77 -18.23 -11.62 -8.58
N ALA A 78 -17.70 -10.57 -9.21
CA ALA A 78 -16.60 -9.78 -8.64
C ALA A 78 -17.06 -8.97 -7.41
N THR A 79 -16.17 -8.74 -6.46
CA THR A 79 -16.48 -8.06 -5.18
C THR A 79 -16.14 -6.56 -5.17
N GLY A 80 -15.24 -6.12 -6.06
CA GLY A 80 -14.71 -4.75 -6.05
C GLY A 80 -13.60 -4.51 -5.03
N ASP A 81 -13.11 -5.55 -4.36
CA ASP A 81 -11.94 -5.46 -3.47
C ASP A 81 -10.67 -5.11 -4.27
N LEU A 82 -9.89 -4.20 -3.72
CA LEU A 82 -8.64 -3.70 -4.27
C LEU A 82 -7.47 -4.01 -3.35
N LEU A 83 -6.33 -4.30 -3.98
CA LEU A 83 -5.02 -4.30 -3.34
C LEU A 83 -4.32 -3.01 -3.77
N MET A 84 -3.96 -2.18 -2.79
CA MET A 84 -3.40 -0.85 -3.04
C MET A 84 -1.98 -0.78 -2.50
N HIS A 85 -1.08 -0.24 -3.31
CA HIS A 85 0.34 -0.11 -2.96
C HIS A 85 0.81 1.30 -3.27
N ARG A 86 1.51 1.91 -2.31
CA ARG A 86 2.19 3.19 -2.50
C ARG A 86 3.59 2.91 -3.02
N ILE A 87 3.89 3.45 -4.20
CA ILE A 87 5.17 3.29 -4.88
C ILE A 87 5.71 4.66 -5.32
N PRO A 88 7.02 4.82 -5.50
CA PRO A 88 7.57 6.00 -6.17
C PRO A 88 7.01 6.12 -7.59
N ALA A 89 6.66 7.33 -8.04
CA ALA A 89 6.07 7.54 -9.37
C ALA A 89 6.95 7.04 -10.52
N SER A 90 8.27 6.99 -10.33
CA SER A 90 9.21 6.45 -11.32
C SER A 90 8.97 4.98 -11.68
N PHE A 91 8.24 4.23 -10.84
CA PHE A 91 7.90 2.82 -11.09
C PHE A 91 6.48 2.63 -11.66
N LEU A 92 5.76 3.71 -12.01
CA LEU A 92 4.41 3.60 -12.53
C LEU A 92 4.33 2.74 -13.80
N ASP A 93 5.28 2.92 -14.72
CA ASP A 93 5.30 2.18 -15.99
C ASP A 93 5.46 0.66 -15.75
N ALA A 94 6.42 0.27 -14.91
CA ALA A 94 6.60 -1.12 -14.50
C ALA A 94 5.37 -1.68 -13.76
N ALA A 95 4.69 -0.87 -12.94
CA ALA A 95 3.47 -1.30 -12.26
C ALA A 95 2.31 -1.52 -13.25
N LEU A 96 2.19 -0.68 -14.29
CA LEU A 96 1.22 -0.85 -15.37
C LEU A 96 1.46 -2.15 -16.16
N GLU A 97 2.73 -2.49 -16.45
CA GLU A 97 3.08 -3.75 -17.11
C GLU A 97 2.68 -4.99 -16.28
N LEU A 98 2.66 -4.86 -14.95
CA LEU A 98 2.19 -5.90 -14.03
C LEU A 98 0.65 -5.92 -13.84
N GLY A 99 -0.08 -5.01 -14.49
CA GLY A 99 -1.53 -4.92 -14.44
C GLY A 99 -2.09 -4.08 -13.28
N PHE A 100 -1.25 -3.25 -12.65
CA PHE A 100 -1.71 -2.27 -11.66
C PHE A 100 -2.08 -0.94 -12.33
N ASP A 101 -3.19 -0.35 -11.90
CA ASP A 101 -3.63 0.97 -12.36
C ASP A 101 -3.29 2.07 -11.35
N PRO A 102 -3.02 3.31 -11.77
CA PRO A 102 -2.89 4.43 -10.85
C PRO A 102 -4.22 4.70 -10.13
N ALA A 103 -4.17 4.78 -8.80
CA ALA A 103 -5.33 5.03 -7.97
C ALA A 103 -5.71 6.52 -8.04
N LYS A 104 -6.95 6.80 -8.43
CA LYS A 104 -7.51 8.16 -8.50
C LYS A 104 -8.45 8.41 -7.33
N MET A 105 -8.34 9.58 -6.71
CA MET A 105 -9.25 9.99 -5.63
C MET A 105 -10.71 9.89 -6.09
N GLY A 106 -11.57 9.37 -5.22
CA GLY A 106 -13.00 9.16 -5.50
C GLY A 106 -13.34 7.84 -6.21
N GLN A 107 -12.35 7.08 -6.69
CA GLN A 107 -12.58 5.75 -7.28
C GLN A 107 -12.41 4.59 -6.29
N TYR A 108 -11.89 4.88 -5.11
CA TYR A 108 -11.68 3.89 -4.07
C TYR A 108 -11.88 4.48 -2.69
N LYS A 109 -12.08 3.58 -1.72
CA LYS A 109 -12.02 3.88 -0.30
C LYS A 109 -11.09 2.88 0.36
N PHE A 110 -10.14 3.35 1.16
CA PHE A 110 -9.32 2.47 2.00
C PHE A 110 -10.20 1.77 3.03
N VAL A 111 -9.93 0.49 3.24
CA VAL A 111 -10.60 -0.35 4.24
C VAL A 111 -9.54 -1.18 4.96
N GLU A 112 -9.90 -1.71 6.13
CA GLU A 112 -9.10 -2.74 6.76
C GLU A 112 -9.03 -3.96 5.85
N CYS A 113 -7.83 -4.50 5.67
CA CYS A 113 -7.69 -5.75 4.94
C CYS A 113 -8.46 -6.83 5.68
N PRO A 114 -9.34 -7.59 4.99
CA PRO A 114 -9.96 -8.74 5.62
C PRO A 114 -8.81 -9.62 6.09
N GLN A 115 -8.70 -9.77 7.41
CA GLN A 115 -7.80 -10.71 8.02
C GLN A 115 -8.21 -12.05 7.42
N ILE A 116 -7.35 -12.67 6.61
CA ILE A 116 -7.56 -14.06 6.21
C ILE A 116 -7.29 -14.85 7.49
N GLN A 117 -8.24 -14.80 8.42
CA GLN A 117 -8.31 -15.71 9.55
C GLN A 117 -8.48 -17.08 8.88
N PRO A 118 -7.51 -18.00 8.96
CA PRO A 118 -7.79 -19.38 8.60
C PRO A 118 -9.00 -19.75 9.45
N SER A 119 -10.12 -20.07 8.79
CA SER A 119 -11.40 -20.34 9.44
C SER A 119 -11.17 -21.25 10.64
N ALA A 120 -11.24 -20.70 11.85
CA ALA A 120 -11.26 -21.51 13.05
C ALA A 120 -12.43 -22.48 12.88
N PRO A 121 -12.23 -23.79 13.10
CA PRO A 121 -13.32 -24.75 13.00
C PRO A 121 -14.44 -24.28 13.92
N ARG A 122 -15.63 -24.05 13.35
CA ARG A 122 -16.86 -23.92 14.14
C ARG A 122 -17.16 -25.32 14.67
N ASP A 123 -16.59 -25.61 15.83
CA ASP A 123 -17.01 -26.72 16.67
C ASP A 123 -18.46 -26.43 17.09
N TYR A 124 -19.39 -27.28 16.63
CA TYR A 124 -20.82 -27.23 16.97
C TYR A 124 -21.24 -28.62 17.44
#